data_AF-A0A2U8QVW5-F1
#
_entry.id   AF-A0A2U8QVW5-F1
#
_cell.length_a   1.000
_cell.length_b   1.000
_cell.length_c   1.000
_cell.angle_alpha   90.00
_cell.angle_beta   90.00
_cell.angle_gamma   90.00
#
_symmetry.space_group_name_H-M   'P 1'
#
loop_
_entity.id
_entity.type
_entity.pdbx_description
1 polymer ?
#
loop_
_entity_poly.entity_id
_entity_poly.type
_entity_poly.pdbx_seq_one_letter_code
_entity_poly.pdbx_strand_id
1 'polypeptide(L)'
;MEKKPKFFGKEIAADKISSSGYIKCITDEYEQYLQERNSGRLTNDKFEEWLAPLIERYKNSRQLLSPTQVIYIPVVVHVIHNGDPYGTEENITDEQVESQITVMNQDFRKMTGTPGYNSNPVGADIMVEFVLAKVDPNGNPTNGIDRVNMCQESWSTSAIDDYVKPNTIWDPNLYMNMWSVNFSSGSLLGYATFPSGQDLTV
;
A
#
# COMPACT_ATOMS: atom_id res chain seq x y z
N MET A 1 21.78 22.73 -14.96
CA MET A 1 21.66 21.36 -14.41
C MET A 1 20.25 21.24 -13.86
N GLU A 2 19.43 20.39 -14.48
CA GLU A 2 18.06 20.17 -14.01
C GLU A 2 18.13 19.46 -12.65
N LYS A 3 17.49 20.05 -11.63
CA LYS A 3 17.55 19.54 -10.26
C LYS A 3 16.65 18.32 -10.17
N LYS A 4 17.20 17.15 -9.83
CA LYS A 4 16.42 15.93 -9.65
C LYS A 4 15.32 16.14 -8.59
N PRO A 5 14.11 15.60 -8.79
CA PRO A 5 13.06 15.69 -7.80
C PRO A 5 13.48 14.99 -6.51
N LYS A 6 13.02 15.51 -5.36
CA LYS A 6 13.33 14.96 -4.05
C LYS A 6 12.06 14.71 -3.25
N PHE A 7 11.96 13.53 -2.66
CA PHE A 7 10.92 13.18 -1.70
C PHE A 7 11.58 12.67 -0.43
N PHE A 8 11.08 13.05 0.74
CA PHE A 8 11.67 12.68 2.03
C PHE A 8 13.19 12.98 2.13
N GLY A 9 13.67 14.01 1.43
CA GLY A 9 15.08 14.38 1.35
C GLY A 9 15.94 13.48 0.43
N LYS A 10 15.38 12.45 -0.20
CA LYS A 10 16.05 11.53 -1.13
C LYS A 10 15.86 11.98 -2.57
N GLU A 11 16.93 11.90 -3.36
CA GLU A 11 16.86 12.15 -4.81
C GLU A 11 16.26 10.95 -5.53
N ILE A 12 15.32 11.21 -6.43
CA ILE A 12 14.72 10.17 -7.25
C ILE A 12 15.61 9.90 -8.46
N ALA A 13 15.90 8.62 -8.68
CA ALA A 13 16.67 8.17 -9.83
C ALA A 13 15.88 8.37 -11.14
N ALA A 14 16.59 8.71 -12.23
CA ALA A 14 15.95 9.10 -13.48
C ALA A 14 15.16 7.95 -14.14
N ASP A 15 15.55 6.71 -13.89
CA ASP A 15 14.88 5.48 -14.34
C ASP A 15 13.55 5.23 -13.64
N LYS A 16 13.31 5.85 -12.47
CA LYS A 16 12.00 5.83 -11.80
C LYS A 16 10.99 6.85 -12.37
N ILE A 17 11.44 7.73 -13.26
CA ILE A 17 10.62 8.76 -13.91
C ILE A 17 10.19 8.22 -15.28
N SER A 18 8.88 8.11 -15.50
CA SER A 18 8.34 7.71 -16.80
C SER A 18 8.66 8.75 -17.88
N SER A 19 8.56 8.34 -19.15
CA SER A 19 8.64 9.28 -20.29
C SER A 19 7.58 10.38 -20.23
N SER A 20 6.46 10.15 -19.53
CA SER A 20 5.40 11.13 -19.27
C SER A 20 5.65 12.02 -18.03
N GLY A 21 6.79 11.87 -17.35
CA GLY A 21 7.18 12.68 -16.19
C GLY A 21 6.60 12.20 -14.85
N TYR A 22 5.90 11.07 -14.82
CA TYR A 22 5.36 10.51 -13.58
C TYR A 22 6.37 9.63 -12.86
N ILE A 23 6.41 9.76 -11.53
CA ILE A 23 7.16 8.93 -10.61
C ILE A 23 6.20 7.87 -10.07
N LYS A 24 6.38 6.63 -10.50
CA LYS A 24 5.44 5.55 -10.18
C LYS A 24 5.42 5.19 -8.70
N CYS A 25 6.58 5.19 -8.05
CA CYS A 25 6.75 4.70 -6.69
C CYS A 25 8.01 5.30 -6.05
N ILE A 26 7.93 5.65 -4.76
CA ILE A 26 9.08 6.11 -3.95
C ILE A 26 9.26 5.32 -2.64
N THR A 27 8.73 4.09 -2.59
CA THR A 27 8.76 3.25 -1.37
C THR A 27 10.18 3.03 -0.85
N ASP A 28 11.17 2.81 -1.72
CA ASP A 28 12.57 2.60 -1.28
C ASP A 28 13.16 3.85 -0.65
N GLU A 29 12.89 5.01 -1.25
CA GLU A 29 13.34 6.31 -0.73
C GLU A 29 12.68 6.63 0.61
N TYR A 30 11.40 6.29 0.74
CA TYR A 30 10.68 6.41 2.01
C TYR A 30 11.25 5.46 3.08
N GLU A 31 11.58 4.22 2.72
CA GLU A 31 12.22 3.25 3.62
C GLU A 31 13.57 3.76 4.15
N GLN A 32 14.41 4.31 3.27
CA GLN A 32 15.68 4.92 3.67
C GLN A 32 15.47 6.10 4.63
N TYR A 33 14.46 6.93 4.37
CA TYR A 33 14.09 8.03 5.27
C TYR A 33 13.68 7.53 6.66
N LEU A 34 12.93 6.42 6.73
CA LEU A 34 12.50 5.80 7.98
C LEU A 34 13.66 5.17 8.74
N GLN A 35 14.55 4.45 8.06
CA GLN A 35 15.74 3.83 8.67
C GLN A 35 16.69 4.87 9.30
N GLU A 36 16.80 6.07 8.70
CA GLU A 36 17.58 7.17 9.27
C GLU A 36 16.96 7.79 10.53
N ARG A 37 15.65 7.67 10.71
CA ARG A 37 14.90 8.29 11.81
C ARG A 37 14.56 7.32 12.93
N ASN A 38 14.45 6.03 12.60
CA ASN A 38 14.14 4.98 13.55
C ASN A 38 15.28 3.96 13.59
N SER A 39 16.19 4.13 14.56
CA SER A 39 17.31 3.21 14.79
C SER A 39 16.89 1.76 15.09
N GLY A 40 15.62 1.52 15.44
CA GLY A 40 15.06 0.19 15.64
C GLY A 40 14.57 -0.49 14.36
N ARG A 41 14.42 0.25 13.26
CA ARG A 41 13.99 -0.29 11.97
C ARG A 41 15.11 -1.11 11.34
N LEU A 42 14.80 -2.35 10.97
CA LEU A 42 15.77 -3.25 10.35
C LEU A 42 16.23 -2.70 9.00
N THR A 43 17.51 -2.89 8.68
CA THR A 43 18.02 -2.73 7.32
C THR A 43 17.51 -3.88 6.45
N ASN A 44 17.49 -3.71 5.13
CA ASN A 44 17.06 -4.75 4.20
C ASN A 44 17.83 -6.06 4.40
N ASP A 45 19.16 -5.99 4.56
CA ASP A 45 19.99 -7.18 4.79
C ASP A 45 19.58 -7.93 6.07
N LYS A 46 19.35 -7.21 7.17
CA LYS A 46 18.92 -7.82 8.44
C LYS A 46 17.51 -8.38 8.35
N PHE A 47 16.63 -7.74 7.58
CA PHE A 47 15.28 -8.23 7.32
C PHE A 47 15.33 -9.54 6.53
N GLU A 48 16.15 -9.63 5.49
CA GLU A 48 16.35 -10.85 4.70
C GLU A 48 16.98 -11.96 5.53
N GLU A 49 17.98 -11.66 6.37
CA GLU A 49 18.57 -12.63 7.31
C GLU A 49 17.53 -13.20 8.29
N TRP A 50 16.62 -12.36 8.78
CA TRP A 50 15.52 -12.77 9.65
C TRP A 50 14.48 -13.62 8.91
N LEU A 51 14.16 -13.27 7.64
CA LEU A 51 13.15 -13.94 6.83
C LEU A 51 13.62 -15.29 6.28
N ALA A 52 14.91 -15.42 5.94
CA ALA A 52 15.51 -16.62 5.35
C ALA A 52 15.18 -17.93 6.10
N PRO A 53 15.37 -18.05 7.44
CA PRO A 53 15.01 -19.27 8.16
C PRO A 53 13.50 -19.53 8.20
N LEU A 54 12.65 -18.49 8.16
CA LEU A 54 11.19 -18.65 8.08
C LEU A 54 10.77 -19.25 6.73
N ILE A 55 11.39 -18.77 5.64
CA ILE A 55 11.18 -19.33 4.30
C ILE A 55 11.61 -20.80 4.25
N GLU A 56 12.76 -21.14 4.84
CA GLU A 56 13.25 -22.53 4.87
C GLU A 56 12.30 -23.44 5.66
N ARG A 57 11.87 -23.01 6.85
CA ARG A 57 10.85 -23.71 7.65
C ARG A 57 9.55 -23.90 6.86
N TYR A 58 9.08 -22.85 6.21
CA TYR A 58 7.88 -22.90 5.40
C TYR A 58 8.03 -23.91 4.25
N LYS A 59 9.14 -23.89 3.49
CA LYS A 59 9.43 -24.85 2.42
C LYS A 59 9.44 -26.30 2.92
N ASN A 60 10.04 -26.56 4.08
CA ASN A 60 10.09 -27.88 4.69
C ASN A 60 8.71 -28.33 5.21
N SER A 61 7.90 -27.41 5.74
CA SER A 61 6.54 -27.68 6.21
C SER A 61 5.50 -27.81 5.08
N ARG A 62 5.74 -27.21 3.91
CA ARG A 62 4.85 -27.30 2.73
C ARG A 62 4.77 -28.71 2.14
N GLN A 63 5.73 -29.58 2.45
CA GLN A 63 5.61 -31.01 2.16
C GLN A 63 4.54 -31.70 3.03
N LEU A 64 4.11 -31.06 4.12
CA LEU A 64 3.10 -31.56 5.08
C LEU A 64 1.78 -30.77 5.04
N LEU A 65 1.78 -29.53 4.56
CA LEU A 65 0.60 -28.65 4.47
C LEU A 65 0.46 -28.10 3.05
N SER A 66 -0.55 -28.54 2.32
CA SER A 66 -0.98 -27.85 1.10
C SER A 66 -1.51 -26.47 1.49
N PRO A 67 -1.01 -25.36 0.92
CA PRO A 67 -1.65 -24.06 1.12
C PRO A 67 -2.86 -24.04 0.19
N THR A 68 -3.98 -24.56 0.68
CA THR A 68 -5.28 -24.52 -0.02
C THR A 68 -6.16 -23.39 0.47
N GLN A 69 -5.72 -22.59 1.44
CA GLN A 69 -6.53 -21.54 2.03
C GLN A 69 -6.19 -20.18 1.44
N VAL A 70 -7.20 -19.52 0.91
CA VAL A 70 -7.15 -18.12 0.50
C VAL A 70 -7.00 -17.24 1.75
N ILE A 71 -6.03 -16.35 1.72
CA ILE A 71 -5.80 -15.33 2.75
C ILE A 71 -6.66 -14.11 2.40
N TYR A 72 -7.57 -13.76 3.30
CA TYR A 72 -8.39 -12.56 3.18
C TYR A 72 -7.73 -11.41 3.94
N ILE A 73 -7.45 -10.31 3.25
CA ILE A 73 -6.92 -9.09 3.85
C ILE A 73 -8.04 -8.06 3.91
N PRO A 74 -8.52 -7.68 5.11
CA PRO A 74 -9.47 -6.58 5.26
C PRO A 74 -8.81 -5.26 4.85
N VAL A 75 -9.44 -4.53 3.94
CA VAL A 75 -8.96 -3.24 3.44
C VAL A 75 -9.89 -2.12 3.88
N VAL A 76 -9.33 -1.03 4.37
CA VAL A 76 -10.01 0.25 4.48
C VAL A 76 -9.39 1.23 3.50
N VAL A 77 -10.22 1.92 2.73
CA VAL A 77 -9.79 2.97 1.81
C VAL A 77 -10.21 4.32 2.37
N HIS A 78 -9.25 5.10 2.84
CA HIS A 78 -9.44 6.47 3.28
C HIS A 78 -9.38 7.39 2.07
N VAL A 79 -10.52 7.93 1.67
CA VAL A 79 -10.64 8.97 0.64
C VAL A 79 -10.52 10.32 1.33
N ILE A 80 -9.37 10.97 1.16
CA ILE A 80 -9.09 12.28 1.76
C ILE A 80 -9.46 13.35 0.74
N HIS A 81 -10.40 14.21 1.12
CA HIS A 81 -10.92 15.26 0.23
C HIS A 81 -10.99 16.61 0.95
N ASN A 82 -11.25 17.68 0.19
CA ASN A 82 -11.23 19.05 0.71
C ASN A 82 -12.64 19.64 0.96
N GLY A 83 -13.69 18.84 0.72
CA GLY A 83 -15.09 19.27 0.75
C GLY A 83 -15.82 19.07 -0.56
N ASP A 84 -15.17 18.49 -1.56
CA ASP A 84 -15.75 18.22 -2.88
C ASP A 84 -17.01 17.34 -2.78
N PRO A 85 -18.02 17.58 -3.63
CA PRO A 85 -19.15 16.67 -3.78
C PRO A 85 -18.70 15.23 -4.06
N TYR A 86 -19.55 14.26 -3.70
CA TYR A 86 -19.29 12.87 -4.03
C TYR A 86 -19.15 12.67 -5.55
N GLY A 87 -18.10 11.99 -5.97
CA GLY A 87 -17.78 11.69 -7.36
C GLY A 87 -17.07 12.81 -8.12
N THR A 88 -16.57 13.84 -7.43
CA THR A 88 -15.81 14.94 -8.05
C THR A 88 -14.43 15.06 -7.43
N GLU A 89 -13.43 15.32 -8.27
CA GLU A 89 -12.03 15.54 -7.89
C GLU A 89 -11.52 14.46 -6.91
N GLU A 90 -11.12 14.84 -5.69
CA GLU A 90 -10.57 13.92 -4.69
C GLU A 90 -11.62 13.01 -4.05
N ASN A 91 -12.89 13.40 -4.04
CA ASN A 91 -13.96 12.64 -3.41
C ASN A 91 -14.53 11.57 -4.35
N ILE A 92 -13.66 10.66 -4.80
CA ILE A 92 -13.93 9.61 -5.81
C ILE A 92 -15.12 8.70 -5.44
N THR A 93 -15.78 8.10 -6.43
CA THR A 93 -16.97 7.27 -6.15
C THR A 93 -16.59 5.91 -5.52
N ASP A 94 -17.56 5.28 -4.85
CA ASP A 94 -17.43 3.92 -4.30
C ASP A 94 -17.05 2.93 -5.42
N GLU A 95 -17.64 3.05 -6.62
CA GLU A 95 -17.35 2.18 -7.76
C GLU A 95 -15.89 2.31 -8.21
N GLN A 96 -15.31 3.51 -8.13
CA GLN A 96 -13.90 3.71 -8.45
C GLN A 96 -12.99 3.03 -7.42
N VAL A 97 -13.33 3.11 -6.13
CA VAL A 97 -12.63 2.37 -5.07
C VAL A 97 -12.74 0.86 -5.26
N GLU A 98 -13.96 0.35 -5.49
CA GLU A 98 -14.22 -1.07 -5.73
C GLU A 98 -13.52 -1.59 -6.98
N SER A 99 -13.37 -0.76 -8.02
CA SER A 99 -12.62 -1.12 -9.22
C SER A 99 -11.15 -1.40 -8.91
N GLN A 100 -10.54 -0.66 -7.97
CA GLN A 100 -9.16 -0.87 -7.57
C GLN A 100 -9.00 -2.17 -6.76
N ILE A 101 -9.94 -2.46 -5.86
CA ILE A 101 -9.97 -3.73 -5.12
C ILE A 101 -10.15 -4.90 -6.09
N THR A 102 -10.99 -4.73 -7.11
CA THR A 102 -11.19 -5.73 -8.15
C THR A 102 -9.89 -6.02 -8.91
N VAL A 103 -9.18 -4.99 -9.37
CA VAL A 103 -7.89 -5.16 -10.07
C VAL A 103 -6.85 -5.82 -9.17
N MET A 104 -6.78 -5.44 -7.89
CA MET A 104 -5.86 -6.10 -6.93
C MET A 104 -6.17 -7.59 -6.81
N ASN A 105 -7.44 -7.98 -6.71
CA ASN A 105 -7.82 -9.39 -6.68
C ASN A 105 -7.49 -10.12 -7.99
N GLN A 106 -7.70 -9.47 -9.14
CA GLN A 106 -7.34 -10.02 -10.45
C GLN A 106 -5.84 -10.34 -10.55
N ASP A 107 -5.01 -9.41 -10.08
CA ASP A 107 -3.55 -9.53 -10.12
C ASP A 107 -3.03 -10.56 -9.11
N PHE A 108 -3.46 -10.47 -7.85
CA PHE A 108 -2.96 -11.32 -6.76
C PHE A 108 -3.50 -12.76 -6.82
N ARG A 109 -4.61 -12.99 -7.53
CA ARG A 109 -5.15 -14.32 -7.81
C ARG A 109 -4.79 -14.85 -9.20
N LYS A 110 -4.05 -14.08 -10.01
CA LYS A 110 -3.71 -14.43 -11.41
C LYS A 110 -4.97 -14.87 -12.17
N MET A 111 -6.06 -14.11 -12.07
CA MET A 111 -7.40 -14.55 -12.49
C MET A 111 -7.52 -14.67 -14.01
N THR A 112 -7.82 -15.87 -14.51
CA THR A 112 -8.06 -16.13 -15.93
C THR A 112 -9.12 -15.19 -16.51
N GLY A 113 -8.86 -14.63 -17.69
CA GLY A 113 -9.78 -13.71 -18.37
C GLY A 113 -9.67 -12.26 -17.93
N THR A 114 -8.68 -11.92 -17.11
CA THR A 114 -8.43 -10.56 -16.61
C THR A 114 -6.97 -10.15 -16.91
N PRO A 115 -6.62 -8.86 -16.84
CA PRO A 115 -5.24 -8.40 -17.03
C PRO A 115 -4.22 -9.03 -16.06
N GLY A 116 -4.66 -9.49 -14.89
CA GLY A 116 -3.81 -10.17 -13.91
C GLY A 116 -3.34 -11.56 -14.36
N TYR A 117 -3.99 -12.18 -15.35
CA TYR A 117 -3.55 -13.45 -15.90
C TYR A 117 -2.36 -13.31 -16.83
N ASN A 118 -1.39 -14.21 -16.70
CA ASN A 118 -0.28 -14.34 -17.63
C ASN A 118 0.18 -15.79 -17.76
N SER A 119 0.81 -16.13 -18.89
CA SER A 119 1.34 -17.48 -19.17
C SER A 119 2.81 -17.64 -18.78
N ASN A 120 3.40 -16.67 -18.05
CA ASN A 120 4.80 -16.76 -17.66
C ASN A 120 4.97 -17.89 -16.64
N PRO A 121 5.93 -18.82 -16.82
CA PRO A 121 6.16 -19.93 -15.89
C PRO A 121 6.51 -19.49 -14.46
N VAL A 122 7.01 -18.26 -14.26
CA VAL A 122 7.28 -17.74 -12.91
C VAL A 122 6.09 -17.02 -12.26
N GLY A 123 4.98 -16.83 -12.98
CA GLY A 123 3.78 -16.21 -12.43
C GLY A 123 2.94 -17.21 -11.62
N ALA A 124 2.51 -16.84 -10.41
CA ALA A 124 1.75 -17.69 -9.49
C ALA A 124 0.46 -17.01 -9.00
N ASP A 125 -0.59 -17.81 -8.74
CA ASP A 125 -1.69 -17.40 -7.85
C ASP A 125 -1.16 -17.48 -6.42
N ILE A 126 -1.05 -16.33 -5.74
CA ILE A 126 -0.54 -16.27 -4.36
C ILE A 126 -1.67 -16.41 -3.32
N MET A 127 -2.90 -16.65 -3.77
CA MET A 127 -4.07 -16.94 -2.94
C MET A 127 -4.38 -15.85 -1.92
N VAL A 128 -4.19 -14.59 -2.29
CA VAL A 128 -4.55 -13.42 -1.49
C VAL A 128 -5.78 -12.75 -2.11
N GLU A 129 -6.79 -12.50 -1.29
CA GLU A 129 -7.96 -11.70 -1.66
C GLU A 129 -8.10 -10.49 -0.73
N PHE A 130 -8.24 -9.31 -1.33
CA PHE A 130 -8.52 -8.06 -0.67
C PHE A 130 -10.03 -7.87 -0.59
N VAL A 131 -10.53 -7.61 0.61
CA VAL A 131 -11.95 -7.41 0.87
C VAL A 131 -12.14 -6.11 1.63
N LEU A 132 -13.03 -5.24 1.14
CA LEU A 132 -13.38 -4.03 1.89
C LEU A 132 -13.95 -4.41 3.25
N ALA A 133 -13.43 -3.76 4.29
CA ALA A 133 -13.81 -3.99 5.67
C ALA A 133 -15.33 -3.88 5.86
N LYS A 134 -15.88 -4.76 6.70
CA LYS A 134 -17.32 -4.77 7.03
C LYS A 134 -17.63 -4.30 8.45
N VAL A 135 -16.60 -4.15 9.26
CA VAL A 135 -16.68 -3.66 10.64
C VAL A 135 -15.59 -2.60 10.84
N ASP A 136 -15.97 -1.44 11.35
CA ASP A 136 -15.05 -0.35 11.70
C ASP A 136 -14.31 -0.63 13.02
N PRO A 137 -13.32 0.19 13.42
CA PRO A 137 -12.58 -0.02 14.68
C PRO A 137 -13.44 0.04 15.96
N ASN A 138 -14.63 0.65 15.89
CA ASN A 138 -15.57 0.75 17.00
C ASN A 138 -16.58 -0.42 17.03
N GLY A 139 -16.50 -1.36 16.09
CA GLY A 139 -17.40 -2.50 15.99
C GLY A 139 -18.68 -2.24 15.19
N ASN A 140 -18.82 -1.09 14.53
CA ASN A 140 -20.00 -0.77 13.73
C ASN A 140 -19.89 -1.31 12.30
N PRO A 141 -21.02 -1.61 11.63
CA PRO A 141 -21.03 -1.94 10.22
C PRO A 141 -20.45 -0.80 9.35
N THR A 142 -19.62 -1.15 8.38
CA THR A 142 -19.05 -0.23 7.38
C THR A 142 -19.02 -0.86 6.00
N ASN A 143 -18.91 -0.05 4.95
CA ASN A 143 -18.61 -0.50 3.59
C ASN A 143 -17.09 -0.61 3.32
N GLY A 144 -16.24 -0.18 4.26
CA GLY A 144 -14.78 -0.20 4.14
C GLY A 144 -14.20 1.02 3.42
N ILE A 145 -15.02 2.03 3.13
CA ILE A 145 -14.62 3.28 2.51
C ILE A 145 -14.83 4.39 3.54
N ASP A 146 -13.72 4.96 4.01
CA ASP A 146 -13.71 6.04 4.99
C ASP A 146 -13.48 7.37 4.27
N ARG A 147 -14.44 8.30 4.35
CA ARG A 147 -14.37 9.58 3.64
C ARG A 147 -14.06 10.68 4.64
N VAL A 148 -12.87 11.26 4.54
CA VAL A 148 -12.37 12.22 5.52
C VAL A 148 -12.16 13.57 4.85
N ASN A 149 -13.00 14.52 5.21
CA ASN A 149 -12.82 15.91 4.82
C ASN A 149 -11.76 16.55 5.72
N MET A 150 -10.63 16.94 5.13
CA MET A 150 -9.55 17.65 5.83
C MET A 150 -9.39 19.11 5.39
N CYS A 151 -10.31 19.63 4.58
CA CYS A 151 -10.34 21.03 4.12
C CYS A 151 -9.03 21.51 3.48
N GLN A 152 -8.27 20.59 2.88
CA GLN A 152 -6.99 20.88 2.23
C GLN A 152 -6.94 20.18 0.87
N GLU A 153 -6.66 20.98 -0.16
CA GLU A 153 -6.72 20.56 -1.57
C GLU A 153 -5.65 19.52 -1.92
N SER A 154 -4.41 19.70 -1.47
CA SER A 154 -3.33 18.77 -1.78
C SER A 154 -2.35 18.60 -0.63
N TRP A 155 -1.62 17.49 -0.64
CA TRP A 155 -0.78 17.05 0.46
C TRP A 155 0.64 16.78 -0.02
N SER A 156 1.63 17.35 0.68
CA SER A 156 3.01 16.90 0.54
C SER A 156 3.16 15.54 1.20
N THR A 157 4.15 14.73 0.77
CA THR A 157 4.38 13.42 1.38
C THR A 157 4.69 13.52 2.87
N SER A 158 5.38 14.57 3.32
CA SER A 158 5.61 14.81 4.74
C SER A 158 4.30 15.08 5.50
N ALA A 159 3.39 15.91 4.96
CA ALA A 159 2.12 16.18 5.61
C ALA A 159 1.20 14.94 5.65
N ILE A 160 1.31 14.05 4.66
CA ILE A 160 0.60 12.77 4.67
C ILE A 160 1.06 11.92 5.87
N ASP A 161 2.37 11.77 6.06
CA ASP A 161 2.91 10.94 7.14
C ASP A 161 2.84 11.59 8.53
N ASP A 162 2.96 12.91 8.62
CA ASP A 162 2.95 13.64 9.89
C ASP A 162 1.53 13.96 10.39
N TYR A 163 0.54 14.00 9.49
CA TYR A 163 -0.82 14.43 9.83
C TYR A 163 -1.92 13.51 9.31
N VAL A 164 -1.99 13.22 8.00
CA VAL A 164 -3.11 12.46 7.43
C VAL A 164 -3.19 11.06 8.02
N LYS A 165 -2.11 10.28 7.90
CA LYS A 165 -2.08 8.88 8.37
C LYS A 165 -2.31 8.79 9.87
N PRO A 166 -1.60 9.53 10.76
CA PRO A 166 -1.81 9.41 12.21
C PRO A 166 -3.24 9.74 12.67
N ASN A 167 -3.95 10.62 11.96
CA ASN A 167 -5.32 11.01 12.34
C ASN A 167 -6.42 10.11 11.75
N THR A 168 -6.10 9.22 10.81
CA THR A 168 -7.12 8.42 10.09
C THR A 168 -6.88 6.92 10.13
N ILE A 169 -5.67 6.48 10.50
CA ILE A 169 -5.28 5.07 10.51
C ILE A 169 -6.20 4.22 11.39
N TRP A 170 -6.71 3.14 10.83
CA TRP A 170 -7.30 2.03 11.57
C TRP A 170 -6.20 1.04 11.98
N ASP A 171 -6.43 0.24 13.01
CA ASP A 171 -5.40 -0.68 13.56
C ASP A 171 -4.71 -1.49 12.44
N PRO A 172 -3.42 -1.26 12.16
CA PRO A 172 -2.72 -1.90 11.05
C PRO A 172 -2.51 -3.40 11.26
N ASN A 173 -2.74 -3.93 12.47
CA ASN A 173 -2.75 -5.37 12.73
C ASN A 173 -4.04 -6.05 12.26
N LEU A 174 -5.11 -5.27 12.05
CA LEU A 174 -6.43 -5.77 11.67
C LEU A 174 -6.81 -5.37 10.24
N TYR A 175 -6.32 -4.23 9.76
CA TYR A 175 -6.69 -3.67 8.47
C TYR A 175 -5.47 -3.24 7.65
N MET A 176 -5.50 -3.56 6.36
CA MET A 176 -4.66 -2.90 5.38
C MET A 176 -5.26 -1.52 5.09
N ASN A 177 -4.55 -0.47 5.52
CA ASN A 177 -4.96 0.90 5.33
C ASN A 177 -4.45 1.41 3.97
N MET A 178 -5.35 1.94 3.15
CA MET A 178 -5.04 2.57 1.86
C MET A 178 -5.56 4.01 1.87
N TRP A 179 -4.74 4.96 1.44
CA TRP A 179 -5.13 6.36 1.33
C TRP A 179 -5.19 6.79 -0.12
N SER A 180 -6.32 7.37 -0.51
CA SER A 180 -6.46 8.14 -1.75
C SER A 180 -6.34 9.62 -1.40
N VAL A 181 -5.34 10.29 -1.97
CA VAL A 181 -4.96 11.67 -1.64
C VAL A 181 -4.49 12.39 -2.89
N ASN A 182 -4.71 13.69 -2.96
CA ASN A 182 -4.11 14.54 -3.98
C ASN A 182 -2.69 14.93 -3.59
N PHE A 183 -1.68 14.40 -4.30
CA PHE A 183 -0.28 14.73 -4.06
C PHE A 183 0.06 16.13 -4.59
N SER A 184 0.60 17.00 -3.73
CA SER A 184 1.00 18.36 -4.12
C SER A 184 2.10 18.41 -5.19
N SER A 185 2.83 17.30 -5.42
CA SER A 185 3.87 17.23 -6.43
C SER A 185 3.33 17.07 -7.86
N GLY A 186 2.08 16.61 -8.02
CA GLY A 186 1.43 16.29 -9.30
C GLY A 186 2.09 15.19 -10.14
N SER A 187 3.27 14.70 -9.74
CA SER A 187 4.08 13.73 -10.48
C SER A 187 4.19 12.38 -9.78
N LEU A 188 3.94 12.31 -8.46
CA LEU A 188 4.01 11.07 -7.70
C LEU A 188 2.69 10.30 -7.78
N LEU A 189 2.77 8.99 -8.06
CA LEU A 189 1.59 8.12 -8.11
C LEU A 189 1.34 7.35 -6.81
N GLY A 190 2.34 7.16 -5.96
CA GLY A 190 2.15 6.52 -4.65
C GLY A 190 3.43 6.02 -3.99
N TYR A 191 3.27 5.52 -2.78
CA TYR A 191 4.31 4.86 -1.99
C TYR A 191 3.66 4.00 -0.91
N ALA A 192 4.45 3.05 -0.37
CA ALA A 192 4.03 2.15 0.68
C ALA A 192 5.03 2.18 1.84
N THR A 193 4.72 1.47 2.92
CA THR A 193 5.64 1.21 4.02
C THR A 193 6.01 -0.27 3.98
N PHE A 194 7.30 -0.62 4.01
CA PHE A 194 7.68 -2.02 4.12
C PHE A 194 7.31 -2.58 5.50
N PRO A 195 7.00 -3.89 5.58
CA PRO A 195 6.98 -4.58 6.86
C PRO A 195 8.32 -4.39 7.57
N SER A 196 8.30 -4.13 8.87
CA SER A 196 9.51 -4.09 9.67
C SER A 196 9.40 -5.06 10.84
N GLY A 197 10.48 -5.78 11.13
CA GLY A 197 10.47 -6.91 12.07
C GLY A 197 10.04 -6.60 13.51
N GLN A 198 9.84 -5.33 13.87
CA GLN A 198 9.28 -4.94 15.17
C GLN A 198 7.78 -5.20 15.29
N ASP A 199 7.05 -5.23 14.17
CA ASP A 199 5.58 -5.39 14.11
C ASP A 199 5.16 -6.79 13.61
N LEU A 200 6.12 -7.68 13.32
CA LEU A 200 5.86 -9.02 12.81
C LEU A 200 5.85 -10.03 13.96
N THR A 201 4.74 -10.06 14.71
CA THR A 201 4.49 -11.15 15.65
C THR A 201 4.13 -12.41 14.85
N VAL A 202 4.95 -13.45 15.00
CA VAL A 202 4.70 -14.81 14.47
C VAL A 202 3.84 -15.60 15.46
#